data_AF-A0A1V5MSC6-F1
#
_entry.id   AF-A0A1V5MSC6-F1
#
_cell.length_a   1.000
_cell.length_b   1.000
_cell.length_c   1.000
_cell.angle_alpha   90.00
_cell.angle_beta   90.00
_cell.angle_gamma   90.00
#
_symmetry.space_group_name_H-M   'P 1'
#
loop_
_entity.id
_entity.type
_entity.pdbx_description
1 polymer ?
#
loop_
_entity_poly.entity_id
_entity_poly.type
_entity_poly.pdbx_seq_one_letter_code
_entity_poly.pdbx_strand_id
1 'polypeptide(L)'
;MEYAGEAIRNLSMEGRFTLCNLSIEMGARGGMIAPDETTFAYLKGRDYAPKGAEWDKAVAYWNTLVSDPDAVFDQEITFQAEAIEPMVTYGTNPGMGIGVTGRIPTMDEVDEAGRISFEKSLNYMGFQPGERLLGKPIDYVFLGSCTNGRIEDFRTFAHYVKGKQKDPRVEAWLVPGSWAVEKQIREEGLVDILTEAGFSLRQPGCSACLAMNEDKVPAGKYAVSTSNRNFEGRQGPGARTILASPLVAAAAAVNGCITDPRT
;
A
#
# COMPACT_ATOMS: atom_id res chain seq x y z
N MET A 1 -16.91 2.95 -9.35
CA MET A 1 -16.95 1.83 -8.40
C MET A 1 -17.24 2.41 -7.04
N GLU A 2 -18.22 1.86 -6.34
CA GLU A 2 -18.52 2.20 -4.96
C GLU A 2 -18.04 1.07 -4.04
N TYR A 3 -17.37 1.41 -2.95
CA TYR A 3 -17.01 0.47 -1.91
C TYR A 3 -17.92 0.67 -0.70
N ALA A 4 -18.56 -0.41 -0.27
CA ALA A 4 -19.50 -0.41 0.84
C ALA A 4 -19.33 -1.64 1.73
N GLY A 5 -20.05 -1.67 2.85
CA GLY A 5 -20.02 -2.75 3.82
C GLY A 5 -19.27 -2.40 5.10
N GLU A 6 -19.36 -3.30 6.07
CA GLU A 6 -18.81 -3.09 7.41
C GLU A 6 -17.30 -2.88 7.40
N ALA A 7 -16.57 -3.72 6.65
CA ALA A 7 -15.12 -3.60 6.53
C ALA A 7 -14.68 -2.22 6.03
N ILE A 8 -15.43 -1.63 5.09
CA ILE A 8 -15.16 -0.29 4.54
C ILE A 8 -15.45 0.81 5.56
N ARG A 9 -16.57 0.72 6.29
CA ARG A 9 -16.91 1.68 7.36
C ARG A 9 -15.86 1.68 8.47
N ASN A 10 -15.31 0.51 8.79
CA ASN A 10 -14.27 0.35 9.80
C ASN A 10 -12.87 0.83 9.36
N LEU A 11 -12.67 1.21 8.09
CA LEU A 11 -11.42 1.82 7.65
C LEU A 11 -11.30 3.26 8.18
N SER A 12 -10.07 3.62 8.57
CA SER A 12 -9.66 5.02 8.73
C SER A 12 -9.81 5.77 7.41
N MET A 13 -9.85 7.11 7.45
CA MET A 13 -9.84 7.90 6.20
C MET A 13 -8.60 7.64 5.34
N GLU A 14 -7.46 7.38 5.96
CA GLU A 14 -6.21 7.08 5.26
C GLU A 14 -6.29 5.71 4.56
N GLY A 15 -6.89 4.70 5.20
CA GLY A 15 -7.19 3.41 4.58
C GLY A 15 -8.19 3.51 3.43
N ARG A 16 -9.21 4.38 3.56
CA ARG A 16 -10.16 4.68 2.47
C ARG A 16 -9.47 5.34 1.28
N PHE A 17 -8.53 6.25 1.52
CA PHE A 17 -7.74 6.85 0.44
C PHE A 17 -6.87 5.83 -0.28
N THR A 18 -6.27 4.89 0.45
CA THR A 18 -5.51 3.78 -0.14
C THR A 18 -6.39 2.94 -1.07
N LEU A 19 -7.58 2.53 -0.61
CA LEU A 19 -8.50 1.74 -1.41
C LEU A 19 -9.00 2.49 -2.65
N CYS A 20 -9.47 3.73 -2.47
CA CYS A 20 -9.94 4.54 -3.60
C CYS A 20 -8.81 4.84 -4.61
N ASN A 21 -7.58 5.05 -4.14
CA ASN A 21 -6.41 5.25 -5.01
C ASN A 21 -6.17 4.07 -5.94
N LEU A 22 -6.40 2.83 -5.46
CA LEU A 22 -6.19 1.59 -6.22
C LEU A 22 -7.30 1.28 -7.24
N SER A 23 -8.35 2.11 -7.32
CA SER A 23 -9.50 1.82 -8.20
C SER A 23 -9.14 1.88 -9.68
N ILE A 24 -8.18 2.74 -10.06
CA ILE A 24 -7.78 2.88 -11.46
C ILE A 24 -6.92 1.69 -11.93
N GLU A 25 -6.23 1.01 -11.01
CA GLU A 25 -5.40 -0.16 -11.31
C GLU A 25 -6.25 -1.37 -11.77
N MET A 26 -7.54 -1.40 -11.41
CA MET A 26 -8.52 -2.36 -11.96
C MET A 26 -9.38 -1.78 -13.10
N GLY A 27 -8.98 -0.63 -13.65
CA GLY A 27 -9.64 0.00 -14.80
C GLY A 27 -10.88 0.84 -14.47
N ALA A 28 -11.20 1.07 -13.18
CA ALA A 28 -12.34 1.91 -12.83
C ALA A 28 -12.05 3.39 -13.10
N ARG A 29 -13.05 4.13 -13.58
CA ARG A 29 -12.97 5.60 -13.77
C ARG A 29 -12.77 6.36 -12.45
N GLY A 30 -13.21 5.77 -11.34
CA GLY A 30 -13.08 6.31 -9.99
C GLY A 30 -13.61 5.34 -8.94
N GLY A 31 -13.07 5.47 -7.73
CA GLY A 31 -13.56 4.81 -6.52
C GLY A 31 -14.24 5.82 -5.61
N MET A 32 -15.37 5.43 -5.02
CA MET A 32 -16.08 6.24 -4.04
C MET A 32 -16.44 5.42 -2.81
N ILE A 33 -16.43 6.09 -1.66
CA ILE A 33 -16.89 5.57 -0.37
C ILE A 33 -17.80 6.68 0.18
N ALA A 34 -19.00 6.30 0.60
CA ALA A 34 -19.93 7.24 1.19
C ALA A 34 -19.34 7.90 2.44
N PRO A 35 -19.53 9.23 2.64
CA PRO A 35 -19.04 9.90 3.82
C PRO A 35 -19.85 9.48 5.05
N ASP A 36 -19.18 9.47 6.18
CA ASP A 36 -19.73 9.09 7.49
C ASP A 36 -18.97 9.83 8.61
N GLU A 37 -19.22 9.46 9.86
CA GLU A 37 -18.59 10.06 11.03
C GLU A 37 -17.05 10.03 10.97
N THR A 38 -16.45 8.97 10.42
CA THR A 38 -14.99 8.88 10.23
C THR A 38 -14.51 9.95 9.25
N THR A 39 -15.27 10.19 8.19
CA THR A 39 -14.99 11.26 7.22
C THR A 39 -15.09 12.64 7.85
N PHE A 40 -16.17 12.88 8.62
CA PHE A 40 -16.38 14.17 9.28
C PHE A 40 -15.34 14.43 10.36
N ALA A 41 -14.99 13.42 11.16
CA ALA A 41 -13.96 13.52 12.18
C ALA A 41 -12.60 13.87 11.56
N TYR A 42 -12.24 13.27 10.42
CA TYR A 42 -11.01 13.58 9.71
C TYR A 42 -10.97 15.02 9.18
N LEU A 43 -12.09 15.55 8.70
CA LEU A 43 -12.17 16.91 8.15
C LEU A 43 -12.23 17.99 9.24
N LYS A 44 -12.84 17.70 10.40
CA LYS A 44 -13.12 18.68 11.45
C LYS A 44 -11.84 19.38 11.93
N GLY A 45 -11.87 20.72 11.89
CA GLY A 45 -10.77 21.55 12.40
C GLY A 45 -9.57 21.71 11.45
N ARG A 46 -9.58 21.09 10.26
CA ARG A 46 -8.55 21.35 9.23
C ARG A 46 -8.69 22.76 8.63
N ASP A 47 -7.59 23.28 8.10
CA ASP A 47 -7.47 24.69 7.67
C ASP A 47 -8.59 25.18 6.75
N TYR A 48 -9.02 24.33 5.81
CA TYR A 48 -10.03 24.64 4.81
C TYR A 48 -11.39 23.99 5.07
N ALA A 49 -11.56 23.34 6.22
CA ALA A 49 -12.86 22.80 6.60
C ALA A 49 -13.81 23.94 7.01
N PRO A 50 -15.12 23.84 6.70
CA PRO A 50 -16.12 24.75 7.22
C PRO A 50 -16.06 24.84 8.75
N LYS A 51 -16.46 25.99 9.31
CA LYS A 51 -16.39 26.27 10.76
C LYS A 51 -17.73 26.77 11.29
N GLY A 52 -18.00 26.54 12.57
CA GLY A 52 -19.23 27.01 13.23
C GLY A 52 -20.49 26.52 12.51
N ALA A 53 -21.49 27.40 12.33
CA ALA A 53 -22.75 27.04 11.68
C ALA A 53 -22.60 26.50 10.24
N GLU A 54 -21.55 26.89 9.52
CA GLU A 54 -21.29 26.35 8.17
C GLU A 54 -20.78 24.90 8.21
N TRP A 55 -20.14 24.49 9.30
CA TRP A 55 -19.80 23.09 9.54
C TRP A 55 -21.06 22.24 9.70
N ASP A 56 -22.01 22.69 10.51
CA ASP A 56 -23.24 21.93 10.76
C ASP A 56 -24.07 21.78 9.49
N LYS A 57 -24.17 22.84 8.67
CA LYS A 57 -24.80 22.77 7.34
C LYS A 57 -24.07 21.81 6.40
N ALA A 58 -22.74 21.85 6.36
CA ALA A 58 -21.95 21.00 5.50
C ALA A 58 -22.10 19.52 5.90
N VAL A 59 -22.05 19.19 7.19
CA VAL A 59 -22.28 17.84 7.69
C VAL A 59 -23.70 17.36 7.38
N ALA A 60 -24.71 18.21 7.56
CA ALA A 60 -26.09 17.87 7.20
C ALA A 60 -26.22 17.52 5.70
N TYR A 61 -25.58 18.29 4.83
CA TYR A 61 -25.53 18.00 3.40
C TYR A 61 -24.71 16.74 3.08
N TRP A 62 -23.52 16.57 3.65
CA TRP A 62 -22.69 15.40 3.38
C TRP A 62 -23.34 14.09 3.80
N ASN A 63 -24.15 14.09 4.87
CA ASN A 63 -24.95 12.93 5.27
C ASN A 63 -25.96 12.49 4.19
N THR A 64 -26.30 13.36 3.23
CA THR A 64 -27.17 12.97 2.10
C THR A 64 -26.39 12.42 0.92
N LEU A 65 -25.05 12.37 0.96
CA LEU A 65 -24.19 11.89 -0.13
C LEU A 65 -23.97 10.37 -0.04
N VAL A 66 -25.03 9.64 0.24
CA VAL A 66 -25.06 8.17 0.28
C VAL A 66 -25.89 7.68 -0.90
N SER A 67 -25.64 6.46 -1.36
CA SER A 67 -26.47 5.83 -2.38
C SER A 67 -27.88 5.58 -1.85
N ASP A 68 -28.89 5.80 -2.70
CA ASP A 68 -30.29 5.58 -2.35
C ASP A 68 -30.56 4.09 -2.06
N PRO A 69 -31.52 3.74 -1.19
CA PRO A 69 -31.81 2.33 -0.86
C PRO A 69 -32.23 1.46 -2.05
N ASP A 70 -32.73 2.07 -3.12
CA ASP A 70 -33.15 1.42 -4.37
C ASP A 70 -32.15 1.65 -5.52
N ALA A 71 -30.93 2.11 -5.22
CA ALA A 71 -29.86 2.22 -6.20
C ALA A 71 -29.55 0.87 -6.85
N VAL A 72 -29.42 0.86 -8.17
CA VAL A 72 -29.13 -0.34 -8.97
C VAL A 72 -27.67 -0.31 -9.41
N PHE A 73 -26.94 -1.40 -9.15
CA PHE A 73 -25.58 -1.60 -9.60
C PHE A 73 -25.54 -2.63 -10.74
N ASP A 74 -24.74 -2.40 -11.78
CA ASP A 74 -24.57 -3.36 -12.89
C ASP A 74 -24.02 -4.71 -12.40
N GLN A 75 -23.18 -4.68 -11.37
CA GLN A 75 -22.61 -5.86 -10.72
C GLN A 75 -22.32 -5.56 -9.25
N GLU A 76 -22.66 -6.50 -8.38
CA GLU A 76 -22.28 -6.50 -6.97
C GLU A 76 -21.34 -7.67 -6.69
N ILE A 77 -20.20 -7.38 -6.05
CA ILE A 77 -19.19 -8.39 -5.70
C ILE A 77 -18.94 -8.29 -4.20
N THR A 78 -19.19 -9.39 -3.49
CA THR A 78 -19.01 -9.46 -2.04
C THR A 78 -17.73 -10.18 -1.67
N PHE A 79 -16.92 -9.56 -0.82
CA PHE A 79 -15.69 -10.14 -0.28
C PHE A 79 -15.79 -10.27 1.23
N GLN A 80 -15.35 -11.41 1.77
CA GLN A 80 -15.22 -11.61 3.20
C GLN A 80 -13.88 -11.06 3.67
N ALA A 81 -13.89 -9.95 4.42
CA ALA A 81 -12.66 -9.27 4.84
C ALA A 81 -11.77 -10.16 5.73
N GLU A 82 -12.37 -11.05 6.53
CA GLU A 82 -11.65 -12.01 7.38
C GLU A 82 -10.84 -13.05 6.59
N ALA A 83 -11.15 -13.26 5.32
CA ALA A 83 -10.39 -14.15 4.43
C ALA A 83 -9.15 -13.46 3.84
N ILE A 84 -9.00 -12.14 4.02
CA ILE A 84 -7.88 -11.37 3.48
C ILE A 84 -6.72 -11.45 4.47
N GLU A 85 -5.69 -12.21 4.11
CA GLU A 85 -4.42 -12.21 4.83
C GLU A 85 -3.46 -11.13 4.30
N PRO A 86 -2.28 -10.89 4.92
CA PRO A 86 -1.29 -9.98 4.35
C PRO A 86 -0.92 -10.41 2.92
N MET A 87 -0.92 -9.48 1.97
CA MET A 87 -0.75 -9.76 0.54
C MET A 87 0.59 -9.24 0.02
N VAL A 88 1.09 -9.89 -1.02
CA VAL A 88 2.22 -9.42 -1.85
C VAL A 88 1.94 -9.63 -3.34
N THR A 89 2.54 -8.84 -4.22
CA THR A 89 2.51 -9.15 -5.66
C THR A 89 3.66 -10.06 -6.06
N TYR A 90 3.38 -11.04 -6.92
CA TYR A 90 4.40 -11.91 -7.49
C TYR A 90 4.80 -11.52 -8.93
N GLY A 91 4.01 -10.69 -9.60
CA GLY A 91 4.23 -10.31 -10.99
C GLY A 91 4.68 -8.87 -11.19
N THR A 92 4.41 -8.33 -12.38
CA THR A 92 4.78 -6.97 -12.80
C THR A 92 3.57 -6.03 -12.92
N ASN A 93 2.42 -6.42 -12.38
CA ASN A 93 1.28 -5.53 -12.23
C ASN A 93 0.50 -5.81 -10.94
N PRO A 94 -0.30 -4.86 -10.45
CA PRO A 94 -1.01 -4.99 -9.17
C PRO A 94 -2.04 -6.14 -9.14
N GLY A 95 -2.56 -6.57 -10.28
CA GLY A 95 -3.50 -7.69 -10.37
C GLY A 95 -2.85 -9.05 -10.10
N MET A 96 -1.52 -9.14 -10.15
CA MET A 96 -0.75 -10.35 -9.84
C MET A 96 -0.43 -10.43 -8.34
N GLY A 97 -1.46 -10.41 -7.51
CA GLY A 97 -1.40 -10.50 -6.05
C GLY A 97 -1.65 -11.91 -5.52
N ILE A 98 -0.98 -12.28 -4.43
CA ILE A 98 -1.22 -13.48 -3.64
C ILE A 98 -1.15 -13.17 -2.16
N GLY A 99 -1.81 -13.99 -1.34
CA GLY A 99 -1.54 -14.02 0.10
C GLY A 99 -0.07 -14.32 0.35
N VAL A 100 0.51 -13.71 1.37
CA VAL A 100 1.95 -13.87 1.68
C VAL A 100 2.27 -15.34 1.96
N THR A 101 1.32 -16.11 2.50
CA THR A 101 1.48 -17.55 2.75
C THR A 101 1.16 -18.43 1.53
N GLY A 102 0.68 -17.82 0.45
CA GLY A 102 0.30 -18.47 -0.79
C GLY A 102 1.48 -18.91 -1.66
N ARG A 103 1.13 -19.41 -2.86
CA ARG A 103 2.08 -19.75 -3.93
C ARG A 103 1.66 -19.04 -5.21
N ILE A 104 2.63 -18.77 -6.08
CA ILE A 104 2.39 -18.29 -7.44
C ILE A 104 1.52 -19.33 -8.17
N PRO A 105 0.49 -18.93 -8.94
CA PRO A 105 -0.31 -19.87 -9.72
C PRO A 105 0.55 -20.77 -10.62
N THR A 106 0.11 -22.00 -10.83
CA THR A 106 0.69 -22.89 -11.84
C THR A 106 0.12 -22.58 -13.22
N MET A 107 0.79 -23.06 -14.27
CA MET A 107 0.45 -22.64 -15.64
C MET A 107 -0.91 -23.15 -16.14
N ASP A 108 -1.40 -24.23 -15.54
CA ASP A 108 -2.74 -24.81 -15.73
C ASP A 108 -3.84 -24.01 -15.01
N GLU A 109 -3.50 -23.24 -13.96
CA GLU A 109 -4.41 -22.33 -13.26
C GLU A 109 -4.59 -20.97 -13.97
N VAL A 110 -3.80 -20.72 -15.03
CA VAL A 110 -3.83 -19.48 -15.81
C VAL A 110 -4.56 -19.69 -17.13
N ASP A 111 -5.53 -18.82 -17.42
CA ASP A 111 -6.27 -18.79 -18.68
C ASP A 111 -5.31 -18.73 -19.87
N GLU A 112 -5.63 -19.48 -20.93
CA GLU A 112 -4.78 -19.59 -22.12
C GLU A 112 -4.43 -18.23 -22.73
N ALA A 113 -5.37 -17.28 -22.73
CA ALA A 113 -5.17 -15.92 -23.20
C ALA A 113 -4.15 -15.11 -22.37
N GLY A 114 -4.00 -15.42 -21.08
CA GLY A 114 -3.11 -14.73 -20.14
C GLY A 114 -1.71 -15.34 -20.02
N ARG A 115 -1.51 -16.58 -20.49
CA ARG A 115 -0.28 -17.37 -20.31
C ARG A 115 1.00 -16.67 -20.75
N ILE A 116 1.00 -16.04 -21.93
CA ILE A 116 2.19 -15.36 -22.46
C ILE A 116 2.59 -14.17 -21.55
N SER A 117 1.62 -13.37 -21.11
CA SER A 117 1.86 -12.23 -20.22
C SER A 117 2.31 -12.69 -18.84
N PHE A 118 1.71 -13.76 -18.33
CA PHE A 118 2.09 -14.39 -17.06
C PHE A 118 3.55 -14.87 -17.08
N GLU A 119 3.94 -15.65 -18.09
CA GLU A 119 5.30 -16.17 -18.25
C GLU A 119 6.33 -15.03 -18.38
N LYS A 120 6.04 -14.01 -19.20
CA LYS A 120 6.90 -12.83 -19.31
C LYS A 120 7.11 -12.13 -17.96
N SER A 121 6.05 -11.98 -17.18
CA SER A 121 6.10 -11.33 -15.87
C SER A 121 6.94 -12.13 -14.87
N LEU A 122 6.80 -13.46 -14.85
CA LEU A 122 7.62 -14.32 -13.98
C LEU A 122 9.08 -14.32 -14.40
N ASN A 123 9.38 -14.35 -15.70
CA ASN A 123 10.74 -14.25 -16.22
C ASN A 123 11.40 -12.93 -15.83
N TYR A 124 10.67 -11.80 -15.90
CA TYR A 124 11.15 -10.51 -15.43
C TYR A 124 11.48 -10.55 -13.93
N MET A 125 10.55 -11.07 -13.13
CA MET A 125 10.68 -11.18 -11.68
C MET A 125 11.67 -12.26 -11.22
N GLY A 126 12.11 -13.15 -12.12
CA GLY A 126 12.98 -14.29 -11.77
C GLY A 126 12.29 -15.28 -10.82
N PHE A 127 10.99 -15.51 -11.01
CA PHE A 127 10.19 -16.47 -10.25
C PHE A 127 9.74 -17.64 -11.13
N GLN A 128 9.29 -18.72 -10.48
CA GLN A 128 8.74 -19.90 -11.13
C GLN A 128 7.25 -20.11 -10.78
N PRO A 129 6.44 -20.67 -11.68
CA PRO A 129 5.07 -21.11 -11.35
C PRO A 129 5.08 -22.06 -10.14
N GLY A 130 4.14 -21.89 -9.22
CA GLY A 130 4.07 -22.68 -7.98
C GLY A 130 5.07 -22.29 -6.88
N GLU A 131 6.00 -21.37 -7.12
CA GLU A 131 6.96 -20.88 -6.12
C GLU A 131 6.23 -20.16 -4.96
N ARG A 132 6.73 -20.33 -3.74
CA ARG A 132 6.31 -19.53 -2.58
C ARG A 132 7.27 -18.38 -2.38
N LEU A 133 6.75 -17.20 -2.06
CA LEU A 133 7.58 -16.01 -1.88
C LEU A 133 8.09 -15.81 -0.45
N LEU A 134 7.49 -16.46 0.56
CA LEU A 134 8.02 -16.44 1.93
C LEU A 134 9.47 -16.90 1.97
N GLY A 135 10.30 -16.14 2.69
CA GLY A 135 11.73 -16.39 2.80
C GLY A 135 12.54 -15.94 1.58
N LYS A 136 11.92 -15.42 0.51
CA LYS A 136 12.66 -14.86 -0.64
C LYS A 136 13.50 -13.67 -0.16
N PRO A 137 14.84 -13.69 -0.33
CA PRO A 137 15.69 -12.58 0.06
C PRO A 137 15.31 -11.31 -0.70
N ILE A 138 15.42 -10.18 -0.01
CA ILE A 138 15.17 -8.85 -0.59
C ILE A 138 16.39 -7.96 -0.41
N ASP A 139 16.50 -6.94 -1.26
CA ASP A 139 17.60 -5.99 -1.24
C ASP A 139 17.15 -4.60 -0.77
N TYR A 140 15.92 -4.22 -1.12
CA TYR A 140 15.37 -2.89 -0.85
C TYR A 140 14.00 -2.96 -0.16
N VAL A 141 13.75 -2.00 0.72
CA VAL A 141 12.41 -1.68 1.21
C VAL A 141 12.09 -0.22 0.93
N PHE A 142 10.94 0.04 0.34
CA PHE A 142 10.42 1.39 0.12
C PHE A 142 9.10 1.56 0.87
N LEU A 143 9.11 2.44 1.88
CA LEU A 143 7.91 2.93 2.56
C LEU A 143 7.66 4.36 2.09
N GLY A 144 6.58 4.57 1.37
CA GLY A 144 6.18 5.88 0.88
C GLY A 144 5.42 5.77 -0.43
N SER A 145 4.59 6.78 -0.71
CA SER A 145 3.90 7.08 -1.98
C SER A 145 2.70 7.96 -1.65
N CYS A 146 1.95 8.39 -2.67
CA CYS A 146 0.61 8.94 -2.45
C CYS A 146 -0.40 7.89 -1.95
N THR A 147 -0.07 6.60 -2.07
CA THR A 147 -0.89 5.49 -1.58
C THR A 147 -0.61 5.20 -0.11
N ASN A 148 0.65 4.97 0.26
CA ASN A 148 1.07 4.59 1.62
C ASN A 148 2.31 5.38 2.05
N GLY A 149 2.10 6.66 2.35
CA GLY A 149 3.11 7.57 2.90
C GLY A 149 2.51 8.52 3.93
N ARG A 150 1.37 8.15 4.52
CA ARG A 150 0.64 8.95 5.50
C ARG A 150 1.04 8.55 6.92
N ILE A 151 0.58 9.28 7.92
CA ILE A 151 1.06 9.06 9.28
C ILE A 151 0.72 7.65 9.79
N GLU A 152 -0.42 7.06 9.42
CA GLU A 152 -0.77 5.71 9.86
C GLU A 152 0.18 4.63 9.34
N ASP A 153 0.71 4.82 8.12
CA ASP A 153 1.67 3.91 7.51
C ASP A 153 2.99 3.92 8.30
N PHE A 154 3.46 5.11 8.68
CA PHE A 154 4.66 5.29 9.50
C PHE A 154 4.48 4.80 10.93
N ARG A 155 3.30 5.01 11.54
CA ARG A 155 2.97 4.43 12.84
C ARG A 155 3.00 2.91 12.77
N THR A 156 2.39 2.31 11.76
CA THR A 156 2.37 0.86 11.56
C THR A 156 3.79 0.30 11.44
N PHE A 157 4.61 0.92 10.58
CA PHE A 157 5.99 0.52 10.38
C PHE A 157 6.82 0.68 11.67
N ALA A 158 6.76 1.85 12.32
CA ALA A 158 7.50 2.15 13.55
C ALA A 158 7.12 1.21 14.70
N HIS A 159 5.83 0.91 14.89
CA HIS A 159 5.37 -0.03 15.91
C HIS A 159 5.92 -1.43 15.68
N TYR A 160 5.98 -1.89 14.43
CA TYR A 160 6.52 -3.21 14.11
C TYR A 160 8.03 -3.31 14.38
N VAL A 161 8.80 -2.29 14.02
CA VAL A 161 10.27 -2.30 14.12
C VAL A 161 10.79 -1.92 15.50
N LYS A 162 9.94 -1.40 16.39
CA LYS A 162 10.33 -1.00 17.75
C LYS A 162 11.01 -2.17 18.49
N GLY A 163 12.23 -1.92 18.97
CA GLY A 163 13.05 -2.94 19.67
C GLY A 163 13.64 -4.02 18.76
N LYS A 164 13.51 -3.89 17.44
CA LYS A 164 14.13 -4.75 16.43
C LYS A 164 15.23 -3.97 15.70
N GLN A 165 15.98 -4.65 14.83
CA GLN A 165 16.98 -4.01 13.97
C GLN A 165 16.75 -4.37 12.51
N LYS A 166 16.91 -3.38 11.62
CA LYS A 166 16.93 -3.59 10.17
C LYS A 166 18.02 -4.60 9.80
N ASP A 167 17.73 -5.50 8.86
CA ASP A 167 18.78 -6.36 8.29
C ASP A 167 19.86 -5.47 7.65
N PRO A 168 21.15 -5.70 7.94
CA PRO A 168 22.24 -4.86 7.42
C PRO A 168 22.38 -4.91 5.90
N ARG A 169 21.83 -5.95 5.24
CA ARG A 169 21.86 -6.11 3.77
C ARG A 169 20.74 -5.36 3.07
N VAL A 170 19.69 -4.96 3.79
CA VAL A 170 18.53 -4.27 3.21
C VAL A 170 18.76 -2.77 3.21
N GLU A 171 18.66 -2.13 2.05
CA GLU A 171 18.57 -0.68 1.94
C GLU A 171 17.10 -0.25 2.13
N ALA A 172 16.84 0.71 3.02
CA ALA A 172 15.47 1.13 3.35
C ALA A 172 15.25 2.61 3.07
N TRP A 173 14.23 2.92 2.29
CA TRP A 173 13.85 4.28 1.91
C TRP A 173 12.48 4.60 2.49
N LEU A 174 12.48 5.38 3.58
CA LEU A 174 11.27 5.83 4.26
C LEU A 174 10.99 7.28 3.86
N VAL A 175 9.95 7.48 3.06
CA VAL A 175 9.65 8.76 2.40
C VAL A 175 8.26 9.23 2.81
N PRO A 176 8.15 10.27 3.66
CA PRO A 176 6.86 10.83 4.03
C PRO A 176 6.13 11.37 2.79
N GLY A 177 4.81 11.21 2.75
CA GLY A 177 3.98 11.67 1.63
C GLY A 177 3.84 13.20 1.55
N SER A 178 4.15 13.91 2.64
CA SER A 178 4.16 15.38 2.69
C SER A 178 4.99 15.91 3.86
N TRP A 179 5.31 17.21 3.82
CA TRP A 179 5.93 17.92 4.93
C TRP A 179 5.08 17.89 6.21
N ALA A 180 3.74 17.90 6.09
CA ALA A 180 2.85 17.79 7.23
C ALA A 180 2.99 16.42 7.92
N VAL A 181 3.10 15.35 7.14
CA VAL A 181 3.35 14.00 7.66
C VAL A 181 4.73 13.92 8.31
N GLU A 182 5.79 14.44 7.69
CA GLU A 182 7.12 14.47 8.32
C GLU A 182 7.11 15.21 9.67
N LYS A 183 6.47 16.38 9.72
CA LYS A 183 6.30 17.14 10.96
C LYS A 183 5.61 16.29 12.03
N GLN A 184 4.54 15.60 11.65
CA GLN A 184 3.78 14.74 12.56
C GLN A 184 4.59 13.52 13.03
N ILE A 185 5.39 12.89 12.17
CA ILE A 185 6.32 11.80 12.54
C ILE A 185 7.31 12.27 13.62
N ARG A 186 7.80 13.52 13.51
CA ARG A 186 8.69 14.13 14.51
C ARG A 186 7.97 14.45 15.81
N GLU A 187 6.79 15.06 15.73
CA GLU A 187 5.97 15.41 16.91
C GLU A 187 5.53 14.17 17.71
N GLU A 188 5.31 13.03 17.05
CA GLU A 188 4.93 11.76 17.68
C GLU A 188 6.12 10.92 18.17
N GLY A 189 7.36 11.41 18.01
CA GLY A 189 8.57 10.70 18.45
C GLY A 189 8.89 9.44 17.66
N LEU A 190 8.28 9.26 16.47
CA LEU A 190 8.50 8.07 15.64
C LEU A 190 9.91 8.05 15.03
N VAL A 191 10.55 9.21 14.87
CA VAL A 191 11.93 9.32 14.38
C VAL A 191 12.90 8.54 15.27
N ASP A 192 12.74 8.60 16.58
CA ASP A 192 13.65 7.94 17.52
C ASP A 192 13.51 6.42 17.40
N ILE A 193 12.27 5.91 17.36
CA ILE A 193 11.99 4.48 17.15
C ILE A 193 12.60 3.97 15.84
N LEU A 194 12.43 4.73 14.74
CA LEU A 194 12.97 4.37 13.43
C LEU A 194 14.50 4.39 13.45
N THR A 195 15.11 5.40 14.06
CA THR A 195 16.57 5.56 14.15
C THR A 195 17.20 4.45 14.98
N GLU A 196 16.61 4.12 16.14
CA GLU A 196 17.04 3.02 17.02
C GLU A 196 17.03 1.67 16.30
N ALA A 197 16.06 1.46 15.40
CA ALA A 197 15.93 0.25 14.58
C ALA A 197 16.78 0.29 13.28
N GLY A 198 17.61 1.32 13.08
CA GLY A 198 18.53 1.42 11.95
C GLY A 198 17.91 1.98 10.66
N PHE A 199 16.81 2.73 10.78
CA PHE A 199 16.14 3.40 9.66
C PHE A 199 16.35 4.92 9.71
N SER A 200 16.27 5.57 8.55
CA SER A 200 16.29 7.03 8.45
C SER A 200 15.21 7.52 7.51
N LEU A 201 14.67 8.71 7.80
CA LEU A 201 13.73 9.37 6.91
C LEU A 201 14.48 10.05 5.76
N ARG A 202 13.91 9.93 4.57
CA ARG A 202 14.23 10.77 3.41
C ARG A 202 13.30 11.97 3.36
N GLN A 203 13.65 12.94 2.53
CA GLN A 203 12.80 14.11 2.32
C GLN A 203 11.45 13.71 1.68
N PRO A 204 10.35 14.39 2.03
CA PRO A 204 9.04 14.12 1.44
C PRO A 204 9.02 14.29 -0.08
N GLY A 205 8.41 13.35 -0.79
CA GLY A 205 8.29 13.41 -2.25
C GLY A 205 7.89 12.09 -2.91
N CYS A 206 7.82 12.07 -4.25
CA CYS A 206 7.46 10.86 -4.99
C CYS A 206 8.52 9.75 -4.90
N SER A 207 9.82 10.11 -4.85
CA SER A 207 10.93 9.15 -4.70
C SER A 207 10.80 7.93 -5.63
N ALA A 208 11.13 6.72 -5.14
CA ALA A 208 11.07 5.46 -5.86
C ALA A 208 9.64 5.05 -6.27
N CYS A 209 8.56 5.72 -5.81
CA CYS A 209 7.21 5.44 -6.31
C CYS A 209 7.10 5.76 -7.82
N LEU A 210 7.84 6.76 -8.30
CA LEU A 210 7.90 7.17 -9.70
C LEU A 210 9.31 7.00 -10.29
N ALA A 211 10.35 6.96 -9.46
CA ALA A 211 11.77 6.81 -9.82
C ALA A 211 12.25 7.80 -10.90
N MET A 212 11.68 9.01 -10.90
CA MET A 212 12.12 10.15 -11.72
C MET A 212 13.33 10.87 -11.10
N ASN A 213 13.71 10.51 -9.88
CA ASN A 213 14.90 10.99 -9.19
C ASN A 213 15.97 9.89 -9.14
N GLU A 214 17.03 10.11 -8.34
CA GLU A 214 18.12 9.15 -8.15
C GLU A 214 17.72 7.92 -7.29
N ASP A 215 16.52 7.89 -6.72
CA ASP A 215 16.02 6.74 -5.96
C ASP A 215 15.57 5.63 -6.92
N LYS A 216 16.56 4.96 -7.52
CA LYS A 216 16.38 3.86 -8.47
C LYS A 216 16.92 2.57 -7.88
N VAL A 217 16.07 1.57 -7.79
CA VAL A 217 16.47 0.21 -7.44
C VAL A 217 17.31 -0.36 -8.59
N PRO A 218 18.51 -0.90 -8.33
CA PRO A 218 19.37 -1.44 -9.38
C PRO A 218 18.76 -2.67 -10.08
N ALA A 219 19.20 -2.92 -11.32
CA ALA A 219 18.73 -4.06 -12.09
C ALA A 219 18.97 -5.40 -11.38
N GLY A 220 17.96 -6.28 -11.40
CA GLY A 220 17.99 -7.61 -10.79
C GLY A 220 17.75 -7.63 -9.27
N LYS A 221 17.71 -6.47 -8.61
CA LYS A 221 17.47 -6.35 -7.16
C LYS A 221 15.98 -6.43 -6.85
N TYR A 222 15.66 -7.06 -5.72
CA TYR A 222 14.29 -7.19 -5.22
C TYR A 222 13.96 -6.05 -4.24
N ALA A 223 12.84 -5.37 -4.50
CA ALA A 223 12.32 -4.32 -3.64
C ALA A 223 10.93 -4.67 -3.13
N VAL A 224 10.72 -4.62 -1.81
CA VAL A 224 9.38 -4.63 -1.22
C VAL A 224 8.92 -3.19 -1.04
N SER A 225 7.80 -2.85 -1.65
CA SER A 225 7.39 -1.47 -1.89
C SER A 225 5.95 -1.23 -1.45
N THR A 226 5.71 -0.15 -0.72
CA THR A 226 4.35 0.32 -0.38
C THR A 226 3.78 1.28 -1.43
N SER A 227 4.29 1.20 -2.66
CA SER A 227 3.67 1.84 -3.83
C SER A 227 2.40 1.09 -4.25
N ASN A 228 1.62 1.68 -5.15
CA ASN A 228 0.50 1.03 -5.81
C ASN A 228 0.85 0.41 -7.18
N ARG A 229 2.07 0.60 -7.68
CA ARG A 229 2.46 0.20 -9.05
C ARG A 229 3.85 -0.43 -9.11
N ASN A 230 3.96 -1.56 -9.80
CA ASN A 230 5.18 -2.34 -10.00
C ASN A 230 5.43 -2.75 -11.46
N PHE A 231 4.91 -1.99 -12.42
CA PHE A 231 5.21 -2.19 -13.85
C PHE A 231 6.73 -2.23 -14.10
N GLU A 232 7.14 -2.99 -15.11
CA GLU A 232 8.56 -3.13 -15.47
C GLU A 232 9.24 -1.75 -15.61
N GLY A 233 10.34 -1.54 -14.88
CA GLY A 233 11.08 -0.28 -14.89
C GLY A 233 10.56 0.81 -13.95
N ARG A 234 9.42 0.61 -13.27
CA ARG A 234 8.76 1.65 -12.47
C ARG A 234 9.61 2.20 -11.33
N GLN A 235 10.34 1.35 -10.62
CA GLN A 235 11.25 1.76 -9.54
C GLN A 235 12.73 1.80 -9.98
N GLY A 236 12.98 1.71 -11.29
CA GLY A 236 14.33 1.57 -11.85
C GLY A 236 14.35 0.51 -12.96
N PRO A 237 15.13 0.72 -14.05
CA PRO A 237 15.26 -0.28 -15.12
C PRO A 237 15.75 -1.64 -14.59
N GLY A 238 14.94 -2.69 -14.81
CA GLY A 238 15.25 -4.05 -14.36
C GLY A 238 15.05 -4.32 -12.86
N ALA A 239 14.50 -3.37 -12.09
CA ALA A 239 14.15 -3.57 -10.69
C ALA A 239 12.97 -4.53 -10.54
N ARG A 240 13.06 -5.48 -9.60
CA ARG A 240 12.01 -6.47 -9.33
C ARG A 240 11.18 -6.03 -8.13
N THR A 241 10.07 -5.34 -8.41
CA THR A 241 9.26 -4.69 -7.37
C THR A 241 8.09 -5.56 -6.93
N ILE A 242 7.96 -5.74 -5.62
CA ILE A 242 6.93 -6.52 -4.95
C ILE A 242 6.12 -5.55 -4.10
N LEU A 243 4.86 -5.32 -4.48
CA LEU A 243 3.97 -4.46 -3.72
C LEU A 243 3.52 -5.16 -2.44
N ALA A 244 3.50 -4.44 -1.33
CA ALA A 244 3.07 -4.95 -0.04
C ALA A 244 2.55 -3.81 0.85
N SER A 245 1.86 -4.15 1.95
CA SER A 245 1.47 -3.17 2.96
C SER A 245 2.68 -2.67 3.77
N PRO A 246 2.57 -1.51 4.48
CA PRO A 246 3.62 -1.04 5.39
C PRO A 246 4.06 -2.07 6.42
N LEU A 247 3.12 -2.88 6.91
CA LEU A 247 3.40 -3.92 7.90
C LEU A 247 4.26 -5.06 7.33
N VAL A 248 3.94 -5.55 6.12
CA VAL A 248 4.75 -6.56 5.42
C VAL A 248 6.12 -6.00 5.04
N ALA A 249 6.18 -4.73 4.60
CA ALA A 249 7.43 -4.05 4.30
C ALA A 249 8.33 -3.92 5.53
N ALA A 250 7.78 -3.61 6.71
CA ALA A 250 8.50 -3.57 7.97
C ALA A 250 9.06 -4.95 8.36
N ALA A 251 8.24 -6.00 8.22
CA ALA A 251 8.68 -7.38 8.45
C ALA A 251 9.83 -7.78 7.53
N ALA A 252 9.72 -7.45 6.25
CA ALA A 252 10.76 -7.74 5.28
C ALA A 252 12.06 -6.96 5.56
N ALA A 253 11.95 -5.70 5.99
CA ALA A 253 13.10 -4.87 6.33
C ALA A 253 13.92 -5.41 7.50
N VAL A 254 13.25 -5.96 8.50
CA VAL A 254 13.89 -6.54 9.69
C VAL A 254 14.53 -7.89 9.37
N ASN A 255 13.85 -8.74 8.59
CA ASN A 255 14.29 -10.13 8.36
C ASN A 255 15.16 -10.32 7.12
N GLY A 256 15.27 -9.32 6.25
CA GLY A 256 16.04 -9.42 4.99
C GLY A 256 15.38 -10.27 3.91
N CYS A 257 14.14 -10.67 4.10
CA CYS A 257 13.37 -11.50 3.19
C CYS A 257 11.86 -11.28 3.36
N ILE A 258 11.07 -11.66 2.36
CA ILE A 258 9.60 -11.60 2.47
C ILE A 258 9.16 -12.44 3.66
N THR A 259 8.48 -11.80 4.60
CA THR A 259 8.06 -12.40 5.86
C THR A 259 6.58 -12.12 6.11
N ASP A 260 5.89 -13.10 6.66
CA ASP A 260 4.56 -12.90 7.22
C ASP A 260 4.69 -12.04 8.49
N PRO A 261 4.09 -10.83 8.54
CA PRO A 261 4.23 -9.96 9.70
C PRO A 261 3.51 -10.47 10.97
N ARG A 262 2.77 -11.58 10.89
CA ARG A 262 2.08 -12.21 12.02
C ARG A 262 3.01 -13.12 12.84
N THR A 263 4.22 -13.39 12.37
CA THR A 263 5.19 -14.31 12.99
C THR A 263 6.35 -13.60 13.66
#